data_AF-A0A8J6L7I1-F1
#
_entry.id   AF-A0A8J6L7I1-F1
#
_cell.length_a   1.000
_cell.length_b   1.000
_cell.length_c   1.000
_cell.angle_alpha   90.00
_cell.angle_beta   90.00
_cell.angle_gamma   90.00
#
_symmetry.space_group_name_H-M   'P 1'
#
loop_
_entity.id
_entity.type
_entity.pdbx_description
1 polymer ?
#
loop_
_entity_poly.entity_id
_entity_poly.type
_entity_poly.pdbx_seq_one_letter_code
_entity_poly.pdbx_strand_id
1 'polypeptide(L)'
;MSSPTTAVSSCMYSAWMADEERFQVTAPEDDNTTIDQEKNGKSRGYKHVPHKDKPAQVVAKRNARERRRVQAVNSAFARLRKVVPVENARGKRISKVKTLQHAIDYIQALQQLLEQDRNYQIVSHYYSHKLHEDFFDNFNFADEL
;
A
#
# COMPACT_ATOMS: atom_id res chain seq x y z
N MET A 1 -11.92 -9.59 -31.49
CA MET A 1 -11.78 -10.74 -30.57
C MET A 1 -11.11 -10.19 -29.31
N SER A 2 -11.90 -9.90 -28.28
CA SER A 2 -11.43 -9.25 -27.05
C SER A 2 -10.79 -10.30 -26.15
N SER A 3 -9.53 -10.09 -25.75
CA SER A 3 -8.74 -11.06 -24.97
C SER A 3 -9.34 -11.31 -23.57
N PRO A 4 -9.29 -12.55 -23.03
CA PRO A 4 -9.96 -12.91 -21.76
C PRO A 4 -9.29 -12.34 -20.48
N THR A 5 -8.11 -11.71 -20.59
CA THR A 5 -7.28 -11.28 -19.46
C THR A 5 -7.82 -10.05 -18.71
N THR A 6 -8.73 -9.29 -19.31
CA THR A 6 -9.26 -8.05 -18.70
C THR A 6 -10.26 -8.33 -17.56
N ALA A 7 -10.99 -9.44 -17.59
CA ALA A 7 -12.10 -9.68 -16.68
C ALA A 7 -11.66 -10.03 -15.24
N VAL A 8 -10.58 -10.80 -15.07
CA VAL A 8 -10.09 -11.20 -13.74
C VAL A 8 -9.41 -10.01 -13.03
N SER A 9 -8.77 -9.13 -13.80
CA SER A 9 -8.17 -7.90 -13.29
C SER A 9 -9.22 -6.89 -12.82
N SER A 10 -10.36 -6.78 -13.53
CA SER A 10 -11.41 -5.82 -13.20
C SER A 10 -12.04 -6.07 -11.82
N CYS A 11 -12.33 -7.32 -11.44
CA CYS A 11 -12.95 -7.59 -10.13
C CYS A 11 -11.98 -7.35 -8.95
N MET A 12 -10.69 -7.66 -9.12
CA MET A 12 -9.66 -7.35 -8.11
C MET A 12 -9.42 -5.85 -7.98
N TYR A 13 -9.41 -5.11 -9.10
CA TYR A 13 -9.37 -3.65 -9.10
C TYR A 13 -10.62 -3.03 -8.48
N SER A 14 -11.81 -3.55 -8.76
CA SER A 14 -13.05 -3.08 -8.13
C SER A 14 -13.09 -3.35 -6.62
N ALA A 15 -12.56 -4.49 -6.15
CA ALA A 15 -12.44 -4.79 -4.72
C ALA A 15 -11.41 -3.88 -4.02
N TRP A 16 -10.33 -3.52 -4.73
CA TRP A 16 -9.33 -2.57 -4.25
C TRP A 16 -9.86 -1.12 -4.23
N MET A 17 -10.57 -0.70 -5.28
CA MET A 17 -11.26 0.59 -5.41
C MET A 17 -12.41 0.75 -4.39
N ALA A 18 -13.11 -0.34 -4.03
CA ALA A 18 -14.14 -0.30 -2.99
C ALA A 18 -13.55 -0.13 -1.57
N ASP A 19 -12.30 -0.52 -1.33
CA ASP A 19 -11.58 -0.28 -0.06
C ASP A 19 -10.95 1.15 -0.02
N GLU A 20 -11.00 1.89 -1.14
CA GLU A 20 -10.49 3.28 -1.29
C GLU A 20 -11.46 4.33 -0.74
N GLU A 21 -12.78 4.15 -0.88
CA GLU A 21 -13.79 5.05 -0.27
C GLU A 21 -13.72 5.08 1.27
N ARG A 22 -13.15 4.04 1.89
CA ARG A 22 -12.93 3.99 3.35
C ARG A 22 -11.75 4.85 3.81
N PHE A 23 -11.12 5.60 2.89
CA PHE A 23 -10.15 6.64 3.19
C PHE A 23 -10.77 8.04 3.30
N GLN A 24 -12.08 8.16 3.55
CA GLN A 24 -12.54 9.37 4.18
C GLN A 24 -12.07 9.39 5.65
N VAL A 25 -10.92 10.02 5.89
CA VAL A 25 -10.75 10.80 7.11
C VAL A 25 -11.74 11.96 6.98
N THR A 26 -13.03 11.70 7.14
CA THR A 26 -13.95 12.78 7.51
C THR A 26 -13.50 13.18 8.91
N ALA A 27 -12.63 14.20 8.98
CA ALA A 27 -12.66 15.07 10.13
C ALA A 27 -14.15 15.40 10.34
N PRO A 28 -14.74 15.10 11.50
CA PRO A 28 -16.06 15.61 11.74
C PRO A 28 -15.93 17.12 11.62
N GLU A 29 -16.77 17.69 10.77
CA GLU A 29 -17.21 19.09 10.82
C GLU A 29 -17.00 19.59 12.25
N ASP A 30 -16.21 20.65 12.39
CA ASP A 30 -16.10 21.37 13.64
C ASP A 30 -17.53 21.87 13.96
N ASP A 31 -18.28 21.08 14.73
CA ASP A 31 -19.56 21.52 15.28
C ASP A 31 -19.26 22.74 16.15
N ASN A 32 -19.57 23.86 15.53
CA ASN A 32 -19.62 25.18 16.09
C ASN A 32 -20.64 25.19 17.24
N THR A 33 -20.23 24.75 18.43
CA THR A 33 -20.84 25.26 19.65
C THR A 33 -20.15 26.56 19.99
N THR A 34 -20.72 27.64 19.44
CA THR A 34 -20.59 29.03 19.88
C THR A 34 -20.27 29.13 21.38
N ILE A 35 -19.09 29.64 21.70
CA ILE A 35 -18.87 30.37 22.95
C ILE A 35 -18.48 31.78 22.50
N ASP A 36 -19.48 32.65 22.41
CA ASP A 36 -19.30 34.08 22.25
C ASP A 36 -18.38 34.58 23.37
N GLN A 37 -17.21 35.13 23.03
CA GLN A 37 -16.58 36.26 23.72
C GLN A 37 -15.65 37.02 22.77
N GLU A 38 -16.15 38.12 22.22
CA GLU A 38 -15.33 39.32 21.97
C GLU A 38 -14.40 39.56 23.16
N LYS A 39 -13.08 39.69 22.95
CA LYS A 39 -12.21 40.78 23.47
C LYS A 39 -10.80 40.68 22.87
N ASN A 40 -10.51 41.68 22.05
CA ASN A 40 -9.32 42.53 21.99
C ASN A 40 -7.90 41.90 22.03
N GLY A 41 -7.06 42.37 21.10
CA GLY A 41 -5.68 41.96 20.91
C GLY A 41 -4.81 42.13 22.16
N LYS A 42 -4.04 41.08 22.45
CA LYS A 42 -2.79 41.07 23.22
C LYS A 42 -2.13 39.71 22.97
N SER A 43 -0.87 39.72 22.54
CA SER A 43 -0.04 38.54 22.31
C SER A 43 -0.20 37.51 23.45
N ARG A 44 -0.95 36.42 23.18
CA ARG A 44 -1.28 35.41 24.19
C ARG A 44 -0.16 34.39 24.22
N GLY A 45 0.90 34.69 24.98
CA GLY A 45 1.86 33.67 25.39
C GLY A 45 1.10 32.46 25.93
N TYR A 46 1.40 31.26 25.43
CA TYR A 46 0.80 30.02 25.92
C TYR A 46 1.11 29.89 27.41
N LYS A 47 0.17 30.29 28.28
CA LYS A 47 0.27 30.06 29.71
C LYS A 47 0.33 28.56 29.91
N HIS A 48 1.48 28.06 30.34
CA HIS A 48 1.67 26.64 30.57
C HIS A 48 0.83 26.22 31.78
N VAL A 49 -0.32 25.61 31.50
CA VAL A 49 -1.19 25.03 32.53
C VAL A 49 -0.61 23.65 32.89
N PRO A 50 -0.27 23.40 34.17
CA PRO A 50 0.13 22.08 34.64
C PRO A 50 -0.89 21.03 34.22
N HIS A 51 -0.43 19.82 33.88
CA HIS A 51 -1.29 18.79 33.30
C HIS A 51 -2.44 18.36 34.21
N LYS A 52 -2.30 18.55 35.53
CA LYS A 52 -3.30 18.25 36.55
C LYS A 52 -4.51 19.19 36.52
N ASP A 53 -4.32 20.43 36.06
CA ASP A 53 -5.34 21.47 36.08
C ASP A 53 -5.98 21.70 34.70
N LYS A 54 -5.63 20.86 33.72
CA LYS A 54 -6.21 20.93 32.38
C LYS A 54 -7.69 20.52 32.44
N PRO A 55 -8.61 21.33 31.91
CA PRO A 55 -10.03 20.99 31.92
C PRO A 55 -10.26 19.70 31.14
N ALA A 56 -11.08 18.80 31.70
CA ALA A 56 -11.31 17.45 31.18
C ALA A 56 -11.72 17.44 29.70
N GLN A 57 -12.53 18.41 29.27
CA GLN A 57 -12.96 18.62 27.89
C GLN A 57 -11.79 18.79 26.89
N VAL A 58 -10.76 19.56 27.24
CA VAL A 58 -9.60 19.79 26.36
C VAL A 58 -8.75 18.53 26.25
N VAL A 59 -8.58 17.80 27.36
CA VAL A 59 -7.89 16.52 27.40
C VAL A 59 -8.65 15.47 26.58
N ALA A 60 -9.98 15.41 26.71
CA ALA A 60 -10.83 14.50 25.95
C ALA A 60 -10.76 14.75 24.44
N LYS A 61 -10.84 16.02 23.99
CA LYS A 61 -10.69 16.38 22.57
C LYS A 61 -9.32 15.96 22.02
N ARG A 62 -8.25 16.16 22.79
CA ARG A 62 -6.89 15.70 22.42
C ARG A 62 -6.81 14.18 22.32
N ASN A 63 -7.36 13.45 23.29
CA ASN A 63 -7.34 11.98 23.30
C ASN A 63 -8.17 11.38 22.17
N ALA A 64 -9.32 11.99 21.85
CA ALA A 64 -10.14 11.58 20.72
C ALA A 64 -9.39 11.72 19.40
N ARG A 65 -8.66 12.82 19.20
CA ARG A 65 -7.80 13.01 18.02
C ARG A 65 -6.71 11.94 17.93
N GLU A 66 -6.03 11.65 19.04
CA GLU A 66 -4.98 10.63 19.05
C GLU A 66 -5.52 9.22 18.76
N ARG A 67 -6.70 8.89 19.30
CA ARG A 67 -7.39 7.63 18.97
C ARG A 67 -7.66 7.51 17.47
N ARG A 68 -8.18 8.56 16.82
CA ARG A 68 -8.41 8.58 15.37
C ARG A 68 -7.13 8.37 14.58
N ARG A 69 -6.05 9.09 14.95
CA ARG A 69 -4.73 8.93 14.32
C ARG A 69 -4.21 7.50 14.42
N VAL A 70 -4.32 6.89 15.61
CA VAL A 70 -3.89 5.50 15.84
C VAL A 70 -4.79 4.48 15.12
N GLN A 71 -6.10 4.73 15.02
CA GLN A 71 -7.03 3.92 14.24
C GLN A 71 -6.66 3.90 12.75
N ALA A 72 -6.26 5.05 12.19
CA ALA A 72 -5.79 5.13 10.81
C ALA A 72 -4.54 4.25 10.59
N VAL A 73 -3.54 4.34 11.49
CA VAL A 73 -2.32 3.51 11.45
C VAL A 73 -2.66 2.02 11.58
N ASN A 74 -3.54 1.65 12.51
CA ASN A 74 -3.92 0.25 12.71
C ASN A 74 -4.68 -0.33 11.50
N SER A 75 -5.48 0.50 10.82
CA SER A 75 -6.18 0.11 9.60
C SER A 75 -5.21 -0.14 8.44
N ALA A 76 -4.18 0.71 8.28
CA ALA A 76 -3.11 0.49 7.31
C ALA A 76 -2.36 -0.83 7.59
N PHE A 77 -2.04 -1.12 8.86
CA PHE A 77 -1.45 -2.39 9.27
C PHE A 77 -2.36 -3.60 8.99
N ALA A 78 -3.68 -3.45 9.06
CA ALA A 78 -4.61 -4.54 8.73
C ALA A 78 -4.59 -4.84 7.23
N ARG A 79 -4.59 -3.82 6.37
CA ARG A 79 -4.43 -3.99 4.92
C ARG A 79 -3.11 -4.62 4.55
N LEU A 80 -2.01 -4.17 5.17
CA LEU A 80 -0.69 -4.75 4.94
C LEU A 80 -0.69 -6.27 5.23
N ARG A 81 -1.33 -6.71 6.31
CA ARG A 81 -1.44 -8.15 6.62
C ARG A 81 -2.27 -8.97 5.62
N LYS A 82 -3.15 -8.34 4.85
CA LYS A 82 -3.94 -9.04 3.82
C LYS A 82 -3.09 -9.39 2.60
N VAL A 83 -2.10 -8.55 2.28
CA VAL A 83 -1.28 -8.67 1.07
C VAL A 83 0.07 -9.33 1.31
N VAL A 84 0.56 -9.31 2.56
CA VAL A 84 1.81 -9.99 2.91
C VAL A 84 1.52 -11.50 3.06
N PRO A 85 2.21 -12.37 2.30
CA PRO A 85 2.05 -13.81 2.43
C PRO A 85 2.67 -14.25 3.75
N VAL A 86 1.84 -14.86 4.60
CA VAL A 86 2.26 -15.34 5.92
C VAL A 86 1.69 -16.74 6.10
N GLU A 87 2.56 -17.67 6.46
CA GLU A 87 2.22 -19.07 6.79
C GLU A 87 1.46 -19.16 8.13
N ASN A 88 0.33 -18.48 8.25
CA ASN A 88 -0.49 -18.54 9.45
C ASN A 88 -1.53 -19.65 9.33
N ALA A 89 -1.07 -20.89 9.49
CA ALA A 89 -1.89 -22.09 9.50
C ALA A 89 -3.01 -22.13 10.58
N ARG A 90 -3.16 -21.09 11.42
CA ARG A 90 -4.07 -21.08 12.58
C ARG A 90 -4.81 -19.74 12.80
N GLY A 91 -4.87 -18.86 11.79
CA GLY A 91 -5.61 -17.59 11.89
C GLY A 91 -5.07 -16.60 12.94
N LYS A 92 -3.86 -16.81 13.46
CA LYS A 92 -3.25 -15.94 14.46
C LYS A 92 -2.82 -14.61 13.84
N ARG A 93 -3.07 -13.50 14.52
CA ARG A 93 -2.63 -12.16 14.06
C ARG A 93 -1.12 -12.01 14.27
N ILE A 94 -0.37 -11.68 13.22
CA ILE A 94 1.06 -11.35 13.35
C ILE A 94 1.27 -9.96 14.01
N SER A 95 2.37 -9.86 14.77
CA SER A 95 2.79 -8.62 15.43
C SER A 95 3.16 -7.53 14.41
N LYS A 96 3.17 -6.25 14.83
CA LYS A 96 3.52 -5.12 13.94
C LYS A 96 4.92 -5.28 13.35
N VAL A 97 5.91 -5.59 14.18
CA VAL A 97 7.31 -5.79 13.75
C VAL A 97 7.41 -6.94 12.75
N LYS A 98 6.80 -8.09 13.04
CA LYS A 98 6.82 -9.23 12.11
C LYS A 98 6.12 -8.93 10.80
N THR A 99 5.02 -8.17 10.82
CA THR A 99 4.34 -7.70 9.60
C THR A 99 5.28 -6.88 8.72
N LEU A 100 6.06 -5.98 9.32
CA LEU A 100 7.01 -5.16 8.58
C LEU A 100 8.16 -5.99 8.01
N GLN A 101 8.70 -6.93 8.79
CA GLN A 101 9.76 -7.82 8.31
C GLN A 101 9.30 -8.62 7.09
N HIS A 102 8.17 -9.32 7.20
CA HIS A 102 7.64 -10.11 6.09
C HIS A 102 7.30 -9.25 4.86
N ALA A 103 6.85 -8.00 5.06
CA ALA A 103 6.62 -7.09 3.93
C ALA A 103 7.91 -6.74 3.19
N ILE A 104 9.01 -6.48 3.90
CA ILE A 104 10.32 -6.21 3.30
C ILE A 104 10.79 -7.44 2.52
N ASP A 105 10.77 -8.60 3.16
CA ASP A 105 11.21 -9.85 2.54
C ASP A 105 10.37 -10.16 1.28
N TYR A 106 9.05 -9.91 1.34
CA TYR A 106 8.16 -10.14 0.21
C TYR A 106 8.42 -9.20 -0.98
N ILE A 107 8.67 -7.92 -0.72
CA ILE A 107 9.04 -6.96 -1.78
C ILE A 107 10.33 -7.42 -2.46
N GLN A 108 11.34 -7.84 -1.70
CA GLN A 108 12.60 -8.33 -2.25
C GLN A 108 12.41 -9.60 -3.09
N ALA A 109 11.61 -10.55 -2.62
CA ALA A 109 11.30 -11.77 -3.36
C ALA A 109 10.59 -11.47 -4.69
N LEU A 110 9.62 -10.54 -4.68
CA LEU A 110 8.94 -10.11 -5.90
C LEU A 110 9.89 -9.42 -6.89
N GLN A 111 10.81 -8.58 -6.41
CA GLN A 111 11.82 -7.95 -7.26
C GLN A 111 12.73 -8.99 -7.93
N GLN A 112 13.20 -9.99 -7.17
CA GLN A 112 14.03 -11.07 -7.71
C GLN A 112 13.29 -11.91 -8.75
N LEU A 113 12.03 -12.24 -8.51
CA LEU A 113 11.21 -13.00 -9.45
C LEU A 113 11.03 -12.26 -10.78
N LEU A 114 10.74 -10.95 -10.73
CA LEU A 114 10.60 -10.13 -11.93
C LEU A 114 11.92 -9.99 -12.71
N GLU A 115 13.06 -9.96 -12.03
CA GLU A 115 14.38 -9.96 -12.66
C GLU A 115 14.70 -11.29 -13.34
N GLN A 116 14.39 -12.42 -12.69
CA GLN A 116 14.54 -13.76 -13.26
C GLN A 116 13.67 -13.93 -14.51
N ASP A 117 12.41 -13.48 -14.48
CA ASP A 117 11.53 -13.53 -15.64
C ASP A 117 12.10 -12.73 -16.82
N ARG A 118 12.59 -11.50 -16.58
CA ARG A 118 13.26 -10.70 -17.63
C ARG A 118 14.46 -11.42 -18.22
N ASN A 119 15.29 -12.02 -17.37
CA ASN A 119 16.46 -12.78 -17.82
C ASN A 119 16.05 -14.00 -18.65
N TYR A 120 14.99 -14.72 -18.25
CA TYR A 120 14.46 -15.85 -19.01
C TYR A 120 13.96 -15.43 -20.39
N GLN A 121 13.28 -14.29 -20.49
CA GLN A 121 12.82 -13.73 -21.77
C GLN A 121 13.99 -13.35 -22.69
N ILE A 122 15.04 -12.68 -22.15
CA ILE A 122 16.23 -12.32 -22.92
C ILE A 122 16.92 -13.57 -23.47
N VAL A 123 17.13 -14.56 -22.60
CA VAL A 123 17.80 -15.81 -22.95
C VAL A 123 16.97 -16.59 -23.97
N SER A 124 15.65 -16.69 -23.78
CA SER A 124 14.73 -17.33 -24.72
C SER A 124 14.74 -16.63 -26.09
N HIS A 125 14.67 -15.30 -26.13
CA HIS A 125 14.76 -14.52 -27.37
C HIS A 125 16.10 -14.70 -28.07
N TYR A 126 17.21 -14.70 -27.32
CA TYR A 126 18.55 -15.00 -27.85
C TYR A 126 18.59 -16.37 -28.52
N TYR A 127 18.13 -17.42 -27.85
CA TYR A 127 18.14 -18.77 -28.43
C TYR A 127 17.19 -18.89 -29.63
N SER A 128 16.03 -18.25 -29.59
CA SER A 128 15.10 -18.23 -30.73
C SER A 128 15.71 -17.51 -31.95
N HIS A 129 16.37 -16.38 -31.75
CA HIS A 129 17.03 -15.65 -32.83
C HIS A 129 18.25 -16.39 -33.35
N LYS A 130 19.05 -17.00 -32.47
CA LYS A 130 20.22 -17.79 -32.87
C LYS A 130 19.82 -19.00 -33.72
N LEU A 131 18.79 -19.73 -33.31
CA LEU A 131 18.25 -20.86 -34.09
C LEU A 131 17.66 -20.41 -35.43
N HIS A 132 17.13 -19.19 -35.53
CA HIS A 132 16.65 -18.63 -36.80
C HIS A 132 17.82 -18.31 -37.74
N GLU A 133 18.87 -17.62 -37.28
CA GLU A 133 20.08 -17.38 -38.09
C GLU A 133 20.68 -18.70 -38.59
N ASP A 134 20.90 -19.67 -37.67
CA ASP A 134 21.47 -20.98 -38.01
C ASP A 134 20.57 -21.80 -38.98
N PHE A 135 19.27 -21.55 -39.00
CA PHE A 135 18.30 -22.20 -39.89
C PHE A 135 18.27 -21.57 -41.29
N PHE A 136 18.33 -20.24 -41.38
CA PHE A 136 18.32 -19.51 -42.66
C PHE A 136 19.66 -19.60 -43.40
N ASP A 137 20.79 -19.62 -42.68
CA ASP A 137 22.11 -19.81 -43.28
C ASP A 137 22.27 -21.19 -43.92
N ASN A 138 21.59 -22.23 -43.39
CA ASN A 138 21.58 -23.58 -43.97
C ASN A 138 20.68 -23.72 -45.20
N PHE A 139 19.69 -22.83 -45.41
CA PHE A 139 18.81 -22.87 -46.58
C PHE A 139 19.39 -22.13 -47.80
N ASN A 140 20.38 -21.25 -47.61
CA ASN A 140 21.04 -20.52 -48.69
C ASN A 140 22.17 -21.29 -49.38
N PHE A 141 22.51 -22.51 -48.93
CA PHE A 141 23.53 -23.36 -49.58
C PHE A 141 22.93 -24.38 -50.57
N ALA A 142 21.60 -24.47 -50.70
CA ALA A 142 20.94 -25.48 -51.52
C ALA A 142 20.62 -25.06 -52.97
N ASP A 143 20.96 -23.83 -53.39
CA ASP A 143 20.61 -23.26 -54.71
C ASP A 143 21.83 -23.12 -55.67
N GLU A 144 22.93 -23.84 -55.43
CA GLU A 144 24.16 -23.77 -56.27
C GLU A 144 24.57 -25.15 -56.87
N LEU A 145 23.64 -25.83 -57.55
CA LEU A 145 23.93 -26.99 -58.43
C LEU A 145 23.27 -26.85 -59.81
#